data_AF-A0A1I0X8T7-F1
#
_entry.id   AF-A0A1I0X8T7-F1
#
_cell.length_a   1.000
_cell.length_b   1.000
_cell.length_c   1.000
_cell.angle_alpha   90.00
_cell.angle_beta   90.00
_cell.angle_gamma   90.00
#
_symmetry.space_group_name_H-M   'P 1'
#
loop_
_entity.id
_entity.type
_entity.pdbx_description
1 polymer ?
#
loop_
_entity_poly.entity_id
_entity_poly.type
_entity_poly.pdbx_seq_one_letter_code
_entity_poly.pdbx_strand_id
1 'polypeptide(L)'
;MRIDVLSIFPDYLAPLDLSLPGKARAKGLLELAVHDLRDWTTDRHHTVDDTPYGGGAGMVMKPEPWGAALGAVARDATIIFTTPSGEPFTQQVAHELSGHEHLVFACGRYEGIDQRVIEHAATVGTVREISLGDYVLNGGEVAALAITEAVVRLLPGFMGNAESLVEESHADGLLEYPVYTKPASWQGRDVPEVLLSGDHGRIAAWRREQAERRTAERRPDLLPRTGAVAGLADLDVRPAVPADAGEIYTLQRACWLQEMVANPGVEIPALRESLDDVRRGLGDWTVMVVREPVSGRLIGAVRGRVDSHGEWDIGRIMVAPDLQRRGLGRALLELVEGLAPRDVRTYVLFTGAGSTDNLRMYKKAGFRLRSDRTAPAGAVVLTKRISR
;
A
#
# COMPACT_ATOMS: atom_id res chain seq x y z
N MET A 1 13.01 25.95 7.99
CA MET A 1 11.55 25.93 8.18
C MET A 1 11.21 26.67 9.45
N ARG A 2 10.14 27.45 9.44
CA ARG A 2 9.57 28.12 10.61
C ARG A 2 8.24 27.46 11.00
N ILE A 3 8.04 27.25 12.29
CA ILE A 3 6.79 26.75 12.86
C ILE A 3 6.36 27.68 13.99
N ASP A 4 5.15 28.22 13.92
CA ASP A 4 4.50 28.91 15.04
C ASP A 4 3.35 28.05 15.55
N VAL A 5 3.19 27.95 16.86
CA VAL A 5 2.07 27.22 17.49
C VAL A 5 1.28 28.19 18.35
N LEU A 6 -0.01 28.34 18.05
CA LEU A 6 -0.98 29.10 18.84
C LEU A 6 -1.74 28.12 19.74
N SER A 7 -1.60 28.27 21.06
CA SER A 7 -2.25 27.41 22.05
C SER A 7 -2.52 28.18 23.33
N ILE A 8 -3.49 27.71 24.11
CA ILE A 8 -3.74 28.19 25.48
C ILE A 8 -2.97 27.36 26.53
N PHE A 9 -2.08 26.45 26.11
CA PHE A 9 -1.21 25.65 26.96
C PHE A 9 0.19 25.56 26.33
N PRO A 10 0.95 26.67 26.28
CA PRO A 10 2.27 26.68 25.64
C PRO A 10 3.23 25.63 26.20
N ASP A 11 3.21 25.39 27.52
CA ASP A 11 4.04 24.37 28.19
C ASP A 11 3.78 22.94 27.70
N TYR A 12 2.60 22.67 27.10
CA TYR A 12 2.29 21.37 26.52
C TYR A 12 3.24 21.04 25.35
N LEU A 13 3.80 22.06 24.69
CA LEU A 13 4.69 21.94 23.55
C LEU A 13 6.18 21.87 23.94
N ALA A 14 6.52 21.92 25.24
CA ALA A 14 7.88 21.76 25.74
C ALA A 14 8.64 20.52 25.21
N PRO A 15 7.99 19.37 24.90
CA PRO A 15 8.69 18.24 24.29
C PRO A 15 9.38 18.55 22.95
N LEU A 16 8.98 19.61 22.22
CA LEU A 16 9.63 20.01 20.96
C LEU A 16 11.05 20.60 21.16
N ASP A 17 11.46 20.85 22.40
CA ASP A 17 12.86 21.18 22.73
C ASP A 17 13.73 19.93 22.91
N LEU A 18 13.11 18.74 22.94
CA LEU A 18 13.80 17.47 23.13
C LEU A 18 14.08 16.77 21.79
N SER A 19 14.86 15.69 21.89
CA SER A 19 15.03 14.69 20.83
C SER A 19 15.36 15.30 19.44
N LEU A 20 14.62 14.89 18.41
CA LEU A 20 14.83 15.26 17.02
C LEU A 20 14.48 16.73 16.75
N PRO A 21 13.28 17.25 17.09
CA PRO A 21 12.99 18.68 16.92
C PRO A 21 14.00 19.61 17.61
N GLY A 22 14.40 19.30 18.85
CA GLY A 22 15.42 20.08 19.56
C GLY A 22 16.79 20.10 18.85
N LYS A 23 17.21 18.97 18.27
CA LYS A 23 18.42 18.91 17.42
C LYS A 23 18.28 19.74 16.14
N ALA A 24 17.09 19.79 15.54
CA ALA A 24 16.83 20.58 14.33
C ALA A 24 16.99 22.07 14.64
N ARG A 25 16.46 22.51 15.79
CA ARG A 25 16.63 23.88 16.30
C ARG A 25 18.09 24.22 16.54
N ALA A 26 18.84 23.36 17.24
CA ALA A 26 20.25 23.58 17.52
C ALA A 26 21.12 23.67 16.25
N LYS A 27 20.71 23.01 15.16
CA LYS A 27 21.36 23.09 13.84
C LYS A 27 20.87 24.24 12.97
N GLY A 28 19.90 25.04 13.43
CA GLY A 28 19.29 26.13 12.65
C GLY A 28 18.40 25.66 11.50
N LEU A 29 17.97 24.39 11.48
CA LEU A 29 17.08 23.84 10.45
C LEU A 29 15.60 24.18 10.72
N LEU A 30 15.27 24.35 12.01
CA LEU A 30 13.93 24.64 12.52
C LEU A 30 13.94 25.89 13.40
N GLU A 31 13.12 26.87 13.05
CA GLU A 31 12.70 27.95 13.94
C GLU A 31 11.33 27.59 14.51
N LEU A 32 11.20 27.48 15.83
CA LEU A 32 9.95 27.11 16.50
C LEU A 32 9.59 28.15 17.55
N ALA A 33 8.40 28.74 17.42
CA ALA A 33 7.83 29.66 18.39
C ALA A 33 6.48 29.13 18.88
N VAL A 34 6.26 29.17 20.19
CA VAL A 34 4.98 28.79 20.80
C VAL A 34 4.43 30.04 21.48
N HIS A 35 3.19 30.37 21.18
CA HIS A 35 2.54 31.59 21.66
C HIS A 35 1.30 31.27 22.47
N ASP A 36 1.16 31.90 23.64
CA ASP A 36 -0.07 31.81 24.42
C ASP A 36 -1.15 32.68 23.75
N LEU A 37 -2.22 32.06 23.26
CA LEU A 37 -3.32 32.78 22.62
C LEU A 37 -3.93 33.85 23.53
N ARG A 38 -3.81 33.68 24.86
CA ARG A 38 -4.28 34.66 25.85
C ARG A 38 -3.60 36.02 25.73
N ASP A 39 -2.41 36.09 25.15
CA ASP A 39 -1.69 37.36 24.95
C ASP A 39 -2.40 38.29 23.95
N TRP A 40 -3.33 37.77 23.15
CA TRP A 40 -4.15 38.54 22.19
C TRP A 40 -5.57 38.85 22.69
N THR A 41 -5.86 38.58 23.95
CA THR A 41 -7.11 38.99 24.58
C THR A 41 -7.04 40.45 25.04
N THR A 42 -8.19 41.11 25.12
CA THR A 42 -8.26 42.53 25.52
C THR A 42 -8.92 42.73 26.89
N ASP A 43 -9.53 41.67 27.45
CA ASP A 43 -10.19 41.72 28.75
C ASP A 43 -9.24 41.31 29.88
N ARG A 44 -9.53 41.80 31.10
CA ARG A 44 -8.71 41.54 32.30
C ARG A 44 -8.61 40.05 32.66
N HIS A 45 -9.58 39.23 32.25
CA HIS A 45 -9.63 37.81 32.61
C HIS A 45 -8.96 36.92 31.57
N HIS A 46 -8.39 37.50 30.51
CA HIS A 46 -7.79 36.78 29.40
C HIS A 46 -8.72 35.71 28.80
N THR A 47 -9.96 36.12 28.51
CA THR A 47 -11.03 35.23 28.10
C THR A 47 -10.87 34.82 26.64
N VAL A 48 -10.70 33.52 26.39
CA VAL A 48 -10.46 32.93 25.06
C VAL A 48 -11.64 32.12 24.54
N ASP A 49 -12.71 31.98 25.32
CA ASP A 49 -13.88 31.17 25.01
C ASP A 49 -15.19 31.81 25.50
N ASP A 50 -16.30 31.40 24.90
CA ASP A 50 -17.66 31.82 25.28
C ASP A 50 -18.68 30.71 24.95
N THR A 51 -19.91 30.88 25.39
CA THR A 51 -21.02 29.96 25.13
C THR A 51 -21.37 29.88 23.62
N PRO A 52 -21.70 28.68 23.10
CA PRO A 52 -22.06 28.51 21.70
C PRO A 52 -23.42 29.15 21.37
N TYR A 53 -23.49 29.85 20.23
CA TYR A 53 -24.77 30.22 19.63
C TYR A 53 -25.57 28.96 19.26
N GLY A 54 -26.89 29.01 19.46
CA GLY A 54 -27.78 27.86 19.24
C GLY A 54 -27.92 26.93 20.45
N GLY A 55 -27.18 27.19 21.54
CA GLY A 55 -27.15 26.35 22.73
C GLY A 55 -26.25 25.11 22.53
N GLY A 56 -26.09 24.32 23.60
CA GLY A 56 -25.16 23.19 23.62
C GLY A 56 -24.44 23.13 24.97
N ALA A 57 -23.78 21.99 25.22
CA ALA A 57 -22.83 21.90 26.32
C ALA A 57 -21.46 22.44 25.87
N GLY A 58 -20.62 22.85 26.82
CA GLY A 58 -19.26 23.28 26.55
C GLY A 58 -19.11 24.77 26.17
N MET A 59 -17.92 25.11 25.70
CA MET A 59 -17.49 26.46 25.33
C MET A 59 -16.87 26.44 23.93
N VAL A 60 -16.93 27.55 23.20
CA VAL A 60 -16.31 27.71 21.87
C VAL A 60 -15.28 28.82 21.97
N MET A 61 -14.09 28.61 21.37
CA MET A 61 -13.04 29.62 21.41
C MET A 61 -13.43 30.85 20.59
N LYS A 62 -13.27 32.02 21.20
CA LYS A 62 -13.70 33.32 20.66
C LYS A 62 -12.89 33.72 19.43
N PRO A 63 -13.52 34.37 18.42
CA PRO A 63 -12.83 34.71 17.19
C PRO A 63 -11.79 35.83 17.32
N GLU A 64 -11.95 36.77 18.27
CA GLU A 64 -11.12 37.97 18.33
C GLU A 64 -9.65 37.69 18.67
N PRO A 65 -9.31 36.88 19.70
CA PRO A 65 -7.92 36.54 19.99
C PRO A 65 -7.25 35.78 18.83
N TRP A 66 -7.99 34.88 18.18
CA TRP A 66 -7.51 34.13 17.02
C TRP A 66 -7.21 35.03 15.83
N GLY A 67 -8.12 35.94 15.46
CA GLY A 67 -7.91 36.87 14.35
C GLY A 67 -6.69 37.76 14.58
N ALA A 68 -6.50 38.27 15.79
CA ALA A 68 -5.35 39.08 16.15
C ALA A 68 -4.03 38.28 16.12
N ALA A 69 -4.04 37.06 16.66
CA ALA A 69 -2.87 36.18 16.67
C ALA A 69 -2.45 35.78 15.24
N LEU A 70 -3.40 35.31 14.41
CA LEU A 70 -3.15 34.95 13.03
C LEU A 70 -2.63 36.14 12.21
N GLY A 71 -3.20 37.33 12.40
CA GLY A 71 -2.71 38.55 11.76
C GLY A 71 -1.26 38.90 12.12
N ALA A 72 -0.78 38.48 13.30
CA ALA A 72 0.58 38.72 13.76
C ALA A 72 1.57 37.65 13.26
N VAL A 73 1.18 36.37 13.22
CA VAL A 73 2.12 35.26 13.02
C VAL A 73 1.96 34.50 11.71
N ALA A 74 0.86 34.66 10.96
CA ALA A 74 0.50 33.74 9.87
C ALA A 74 0.61 34.31 8.45
N ARG A 75 1.34 35.41 8.26
CA ARG A 75 1.52 36.02 6.93
C ARG A 75 2.26 35.05 6.00
N ASP A 76 1.64 34.76 4.85
CA ASP A 76 2.16 33.84 3.82
C ASP A 76 2.48 32.42 4.33
N ALA A 77 1.81 32.00 5.42
CA ALA A 77 2.01 30.69 6.04
C ALA A 77 0.95 29.66 5.62
N THR A 78 1.25 28.38 5.84
CA THR A 78 0.23 27.32 5.87
C THR A 78 -0.31 27.18 7.29
N ILE A 79 -1.58 27.53 7.48
CA ILE A 79 -2.29 27.54 8.75
C ILE A 79 -3.01 26.21 8.91
N ILE A 80 -2.60 25.43 9.90
CA ILE A 80 -3.09 24.10 10.20
C ILE A 80 -3.99 24.17 11.43
N PHE A 81 -5.29 23.99 11.21
CA PHE A 81 -6.25 23.74 12.28
C PHE A 81 -6.24 22.24 12.59
N THR A 82 -5.84 21.88 13.80
CA THR A 82 -5.89 20.48 14.26
C THR A 82 -7.29 20.16 14.73
N THR A 83 -8.03 19.35 13.98
CA THR A 83 -9.45 19.04 14.24
C THR A 83 -9.80 17.62 13.80
N PRO A 84 -10.62 16.87 14.55
CA PRO A 84 -11.05 15.52 14.15
C PRO A 84 -11.88 15.52 12.85
N SER A 85 -12.47 16.66 12.44
CA SER A 85 -13.22 16.81 11.19
C SER A 85 -12.34 17.06 9.96
N GLY A 86 -11.03 17.21 10.14
CA GLY A 86 -10.07 17.50 9.07
C GLY A 86 -9.72 16.27 8.24
N GLU A 87 -8.89 16.47 7.22
CA GLU A 87 -8.33 15.35 6.46
C GLU A 87 -7.43 14.49 7.36
N PRO A 88 -7.45 13.15 7.26
CA PRO A 88 -6.56 12.30 8.03
C PRO A 88 -5.08 12.59 7.73
N PHE A 89 -4.28 12.79 8.77
CA PHE A 89 -2.85 12.96 8.64
C PHE A 89 -2.19 11.65 8.16
N THR A 90 -1.46 11.74 7.05
CA THR A 90 -0.74 10.60 6.46
C THR A 90 0.73 10.95 6.23
N GLN A 91 1.55 9.93 5.95
CA GLN A 91 2.95 10.15 5.59
C GLN A 91 3.10 11.03 4.33
N GLN A 92 2.16 10.94 3.38
CA GLN A 92 2.13 11.82 2.22
C GLN A 92 1.90 13.29 2.60
N VAL A 93 0.97 13.55 3.53
CA VAL A 93 0.73 14.91 4.07
C VAL A 93 1.98 15.40 4.81
N ALA A 94 2.66 14.54 5.57
CA ALA A 94 3.92 14.91 6.22
C ALA A 94 5.00 15.37 5.21
N HIS A 95 5.16 14.64 4.10
CA HIS A 95 6.08 15.03 3.02
C HIS A 95 5.68 16.36 2.37
N GLU A 96 4.39 16.57 2.10
CA GLU A 96 3.88 17.83 1.55
C GLU A 96 4.18 19.01 2.49
N LEU A 97 3.84 18.88 3.78
CA LEU A 97 4.10 19.89 4.80
C LEU A 97 5.60 20.14 5.00
N SER A 98 6.45 19.13 4.82
CA SER A 98 7.90 19.29 4.94
C SER A 98 8.53 20.21 3.89
N GLY A 99 7.84 20.42 2.76
CA GLY A 99 8.25 21.34 1.70
C GLY A 99 7.86 22.80 1.94
N HIS A 100 7.06 23.09 2.96
CA HIS A 100 6.61 24.45 3.27
C HIS A 100 7.64 25.21 4.11
N GLU A 101 7.81 26.50 3.82
CA GLU A 101 8.76 27.34 4.56
C GLU A 101 8.25 27.72 5.95
N HIS A 102 6.94 27.95 6.08
CA HIS A 102 6.29 28.44 7.30
C HIS A 102 4.96 27.71 7.56
N LEU A 103 4.87 27.06 8.72
CA LEU A 103 3.65 26.43 9.23
C LEU A 103 3.16 27.16 10.49
N VAL A 104 1.84 27.33 10.62
CA VAL A 104 1.20 27.85 11.84
C VAL A 104 0.17 26.85 12.33
N PHE A 105 0.33 26.31 13.53
CA PHE A 105 -0.65 25.43 14.14
C PHE A 105 -1.64 26.21 15.01
N ALA A 106 -2.93 26.05 14.72
CA ALA A 106 -4.03 26.56 15.51
C ALA A 106 -4.61 25.43 16.39
N CYS A 107 -4.15 25.34 17.63
CA CYS A 107 -4.56 24.30 18.57
C CYS A 107 -5.91 24.65 19.23
N GLY A 108 -6.98 24.04 18.73
CA GLY A 108 -8.32 24.16 19.32
C GLY A 108 -8.45 23.46 20.68
N ARG A 109 -9.37 23.97 21.51
CA ARG A 109 -9.81 23.43 22.80
C ARG A 109 -11.33 23.54 22.92
N TYR A 110 -11.87 22.95 23.99
CA TYR A 110 -13.32 22.93 24.28
C TYR A 110 -14.09 22.27 23.12
N GLU A 111 -15.23 22.82 22.70
CA GLU A 111 -15.99 22.33 21.54
C GLU A 111 -15.35 22.72 20.20
N GLY A 112 -14.30 23.55 20.21
CA GLY A 112 -13.56 23.96 19.04
C GLY A 112 -13.38 25.47 18.92
N ILE A 113 -12.95 25.88 17.74
CA ILE A 113 -12.73 27.28 17.37
C ILE A 113 -13.94 27.76 16.59
N ASP A 114 -14.37 29.01 16.80
CA ASP A 114 -15.43 29.63 16.01
C ASP A 114 -15.13 29.50 14.50
N GLN A 115 -16.08 28.95 13.73
CA GLN A 115 -15.89 28.65 12.30
C GLN A 115 -15.44 29.87 11.48
N ARG A 116 -15.86 31.08 11.87
CA ARG A 116 -15.49 32.32 11.18
C ARG A 116 -13.99 32.60 11.25
N VAL A 117 -13.29 32.05 12.25
CA VAL A 117 -11.82 32.11 12.34
C VAL A 117 -11.19 31.32 11.21
N ILE A 118 -11.71 30.13 10.90
CA ILE A 118 -11.19 29.27 9.84
C ILE A 118 -11.42 29.94 8.48
N GLU A 119 -12.62 30.51 8.28
CA GLU A 119 -12.95 31.30 7.09
C GLU A 119 -12.05 32.54 6.95
N HIS A 120 -11.79 33.26 8.05
CA HIS A 120 -10.89 34.41 8.06
C HIS A 120 -9.43 34.02 7.80
N ALA A 121 -8.96 32.90 8.36
CA ALA A 121 -7.60 32.41 8.15
C ALA A 121 -7.30 32.17 6.66
N ALA A 122 -8.31 31.79 5.88
CA ALA A 122 -8.18 31.62 4.43
C ALA A 122 -7.93 32.94 3.68
N THR A 123 -8.18 34.10 4.30
CA THR A 123 -7.79 35.41 3.75
C THR A 123 -6.40 35.85 4.18
N VAL A 124 -5.75 35.12 5.09
CA VAL A 124 -4.42 35.43 5.65
C VAL A 124 -3.34 34.50 5.08
N GLY A 125 -3.66 33.22 4.88
CA GLY A 125 -2.72 32.20 4.41
C GLY A 125 -3.42 30.96 3.86
N THR A 126 -2.66 29.90 3.61
CA THR A 126 -3.19 28.63 3.10
C THR A 126 -3.76 27.81 4.26
N VAL A 127 -5.06 27.57 4.27
CA VAL A 127 -5.72 26.84 5.38
C VAL A 127 -5.75 25.34 5.11
N ARG A 128 -5.42 24.56 6.15
CA ARG A 128 -5.56 23.10 6.21
C ARG A 128 -6.26 22.72 7.51
N GLU A 129 -7.26 21.86 7.43
CA GLU A 129 -7.85 21.20 8.59
C GLU A 129 -7.34 19.77 8.62
N ILE A 130 -6.60 19.38 9.66
CA ILE A 130 -5.93 18.08 9.74
C ILE A 130 -6.37 17.32 10.99
N SER A 131 -6.81 16.08 10.80
CA SER A 131 -7.15 15.12 11.84
C SER A 131 -5.99 14.16 12.11
N LEU A 132 -5.72 13.87 13.38
CA LEU A 132 -4.73 12.85 13.76
C LEU A 132 -5.29 11.41 13.64
N GLY A 133 -6.59 11.27 13.41
CA GLY A 133 -7.30 10.01 13.21
C GLY A 133 -8.71 10.00 13.80
N ASP A 134 -9.41 8.89 13.64
CA ASP A 134 -10.83 8.74 13.98
C ASP A 134 -11.06 8.54 15.50
N TYR A 135 -10.65 9.53 16.29
CA TYR A 135 -10.83 9.60 17.73
C TYR A 135 -10.79 11.06 18.21
N VAL A 136 -11.28 11.32 19.42
CA VAL A 136 -11.37 12.67 19.99
C VAL A 136 -10.33 12.85 21.09
N LEU A 137 -9.64 13.99 21.08
CA LEU A 137 -8.66 14.40 22.09
C LEU A 137 -9.15 15.65 22.83
N ASN A 138 -8.57 15.93 23.99
CA ASN A 138 -8.91 17.11 24.79
C ASN A 138 -8.43 18.45 24.19
N GLY A 139 -7.62 18.41 23.13
CA GLY A 139 -7.04 19.59 22.51
C GLY A 139 -6.10 19.29 21.35
N GLY A 140 -5.85 20.32 20.56
CA GLY A 140 -5.04 20.26 19.35
C GLY A 140 -3.54 20.11 19.57
N GLU A 141 -3.01 20.37 20.78
CA GLU A 141 -1.57 20.41 21.04
C GLU A 141 -0.90 19.05 20.78
N VAL A 142 -1.58 17.94 21.10
CA VAL A 142 -1.07 16.58 20.83
C VAL A 142 -0.94 16.34 19.32
N ALA A 143 -1.90 16.83 18.52
CA ALA A 143 -1.83 16.72 17.07
C ALA A 143 -0.73 17.61 16.50
N ALA A 144 -0.59 18.85 16.98
CA ALA A 144 0.50 19.74 16.58
C ALA A 144 1.87 19.14 16.88
N LEU A 145 2.05 18.52 18.06
CA LEU A 145 3.27 17.78 18.44
C LEU A 145 3.56 16.64 17.45
N ALA A 146 2.59 15.75 17.24
CA ALA A 146 2.75 14.57 16.41
C ALA A 146 3.05 14.93 14.94
N ILE A 147 2.32 15.92 14.39
CA ILE A 147 2.55 16.41 13.03
C ILE A 147 3.93 17.06 12.92
N THR A 148 4.30 17.90 13.89
CA THR A 148 5.63 18.56 13.89
C THR A 148 6.76 17.52 13.90
N GLU A 149 6.67 16.48 14.72
CA GLU A 149 7.67 15.39 14.73
C GLU A 149 7.80 14.68 13.37
N ALA A 150 6.66 14.36 12.75
CA ALA A 150 6.62 13.68 11.46
C ALA A 150 7.13 14.56 10.30
N VAL A 151 6.93 15.88 10.36
CA VAL A 151 7.37 16.84 9.34
C VAL A 151 8.85 17.17 9.50
N VAL A 152 9.29 17.52 10.71
CA VAL A 152 10.66 18.00 10.97
C VAL A 152 11.70 16.92 10.67
N ARG A 153 11.38 15.64 10.90
CA ARG A 153 12.29 14.54 10.58
C ARG A 153 12.61 14.39 9.09
N LEU A 154 11.76 14.94 8.21
CA LEU A 154 11.91 14.89 6.75
C LEU A 154 12.75 16.05 6.19
N LEU A 155 13.13 17.03 7.02
CA LEU A 155 13.91 18.17 6.57
C LEU A 155 15.28 17.76 6.01
N PRO A 156 15.73 18.34 4.87
CA PRO A 156 17.07 18.10 4.35
C PRO A 156 18.16 18.40 5.39
N GLY A 157 19.17 17.52 5.47
CA GLY A 157 20.28 17.66 6.42
C GLY A 157 19.97 17.22 7.85
N PHE A 158 18.76 16.73 8.11
CA PHE A 158 18.34 16.28 9.44
C PHE A 158 18.72 14.82 9.74
N MET A 159 18.34 13.89 8.87
CA MET A 159 18.66 12.46 8.98
C MET A 159 20.07 12.17 8.46
N GLY A 160 20.89 11.46 9.25
CA GLY A 160 22.28 11.13 8.90
C GLY A 160 22.43 10.03 7.83
N ASN A 161 21.42 9.18 7.66
CA ASN A 161 21.36 8.17 6.60
C ASN A 161 20.04 8.31 5.83
N ALA A 162 20.12 8.76 4.57
CA ALA A 162 18.96 8.90 3.70
C ALA A 162 18.27 7.55 3.41
N GLU A 163 19.02 6.44 3.47
CA GLU A 163 18.47 5.09 3.25
C GLU A 163 17.46 4.68 4.34
N SER A 164 17.59 5.22 5.56
CA SER A 164 16.65 4.92 6.64
C SER A 164 15.23 5.41 6.36
N LEU A 165 15.06 6.50 5.59
CA LEU A 165 13.73 6.99 5.19
C LEU A 165 13.06 6.10 4.14
N VAL A 166 13.84 5.30 3.40
CA VAL A 166 13.34 4.47 2.30
C VAL A 166 12.77 3.14 2.81
N GLU A 167 13.34 2.58 3.88
CA GLU A 167 12.91 1.29 4.43
C GLU A 167 11.79 1.39 5.49
N GLU A 168 11.28 2.59 5.77
CA GLU A 168 10.26 2.84 6.81
C GLU A 168 8.85 2.39 6.40
N SER A 169 8.02 2.15 7.42
CA SER A 169 6.60 1.89 7.22
C SER A 169 5.96 3.03 6.42
N HIS A 170 5.10 2.68 5.47
CA HIS A 170 4.37 3.58 4.57
C HIS A 170 5.18 4.28 3.46
N ALA A 171 6.52 4.12 3.39
CA ALA A 171 7.32 4.67 2.30
C ALA A 171 6.92 4.07 0.92
N ASP A 172 6.76 2.74 0.87
CA ASP A 172 6.30 1.98 -0.31
C ASP A 172 4.87 1.43 -0.15
N GLY A 173 4.09 1.97 0.79
CA GLY A 173 2.75 1.46 1.12
C GLY A 173 2.74 0.13 1.90
N LEU A 174 3.89 -0.37 2.35
CA LEU A 174 4.00 -1.54 3.23
C LEU A 174 4.35 -1.14 4.67
N LEU A 175 4.04 -2.00 5.63
CA LEU A 175 4.60 -1.95 6.98
C LEU A 175 6.04 -2.48 6.98
N GLU A 176 6.86 -1.93 7.87
CA GLU A 176 8.24 -2.35 8.04
C GLU A 176 8.34 -3.81 8.53
N TYR A 177 9.38 -4.49 8.07
CA TYR A 177 9.75 -5.84 8.49
C TYR A 177 10.12 -5.88 9.99
N PRO A 178 10.08 -7.05 10.65
CA PRO A 178 10.50 -7.16 12.04
C PRO A 178 12.00 -6.91 12.17
N VAL A 179 12.36 -6.06 13.12
CA VAL A 179 13.75 -5.68 13.42
C VAL A 179 14.29 -6.48 14.60
N TYR A 180 15.58 -6.80 14.53
CA TYR A 180 16.29 -7.58 15.54
C TYR A 180 17.62 -6.88 15.86
N THR A 181 18.04 -6.97 17.13
CA THR A 181 19.35 -6.49 17.58
C THR A 181 19.99 -7.53 18.49
N LYS A 182 21.24 -7.28 18.90
CA LYS A 182 21.96 -8.17 19.82
C LYS A 182 21.24 -8.26 21.17
N PRO A 183 21.28 -9.41 21.85
CA PRO A 183 22.02 -10.64 21.51
C PRO A 183 21.32 -11.54 20.48
N ALA A 184 22.06 -12.49 19.88
CA ALA A 184 21.54 -13.39 18.84
C ALA A 184 20.46 -14.38 19.32
N SER A 185 20.42 -14.65 20.62
CA SER A 185 19.37 -15.44 21.27
C SER A 185 18.95 -14.77 22.57
N TRP A 186 17.65 -14.62 22.79
CA TRP A 186 17.09 -14.08 24.03
C TRP A 186 15.91 -14.95 24.48
N GLN A 187 16.01 -15.56 25.66
CA GLN A 187 14.98 -16.44 26.23
C GLN A 187 14.54 -17.58 25.29
N GLY A 188 15.49 -18.19 24.58
CA GLY A 188 15.22 -19.24 23.60
C GLY A 188 14.54 -18.75 22.31
N ARG A 189 14.58 -17.45 22.05
CA ARG A 189 14.12 -16.82 20.81
C ARG A 189 15.34 -16.38 20.01
N ASP A 190 15.65 -17.13 18.97
CA ASP A 190 16.78 -16.85 18.11
C ASP A 190 16.42 -15.82 17.03
N VAL A 191 17.41 -14.99 16.67
CA VAL A 191 17.33 -14.13 15.48
C VAL A 191 17.28 -15.04 14.24
N PRO A 192 16.41 -14.75 13.24
CA PRO A 192 16.36 -15.52 12.00
C PRO A 192 17.74 -15.69 11.37
N GLU A 193 18.13 -16.94 11.07
CA GLU A 193 19.48 -17.27 10.57
C GLU A 193 19.88 -16.47 9.32
N VAL A 194 18.90 -16.15 8.45
CA VAL A 194 19.13 -15.32 7.26
C VAL A 194 19.72 -13.95 7.61
N LEU A 195 19.34 -13.35 8.74
CA LEU A 195 19.87 -12.07 9.20
C LEU A 195 21.31 -12.16 9.74
N LEU A 196 21.77 -13.37 10.05
CA LEU A 196 23.14 -13.66 10.50
C LEU A 196 24.07 -14.07 9.34
N SER A 197 23.54 -14.22 8.13
CA SER A 197 24.26 -14.81 6.99
C SER A 197 25.27 -13.89 6.30
N GLY A 198 25.13 -12.57 6.46
CA GLY A 198 25.90 -11.56 5.71
C GLY A 198 25.52 -11.46 4.22
N ASP A 199 24.55 -12.25 3.74
CA ASP A 199 24.07 -12.20 2.35
C ASP A 199 23.02 -11.09 2.20
N HIS A 200 23.45 -9.92 1.73
CA HIS A 200 22.59 -8.75 1.56
C HIS A 200 21.38 -9.02 0.65
N GLY A 201 21.52 -9.85 -0.39
CA GLY A 201 20.43 -10.18 -1.30
C GLY A 201 19.37 -11.05 -0.64
N ARG A 202 19.79 -12.07 0.12
CA ARG A 202 18.87 -12.92 0.90
C ARG A 202 18.21 -12.15 2.03
N ILE A 203 18.94 -11.26 2.69
CA ILE A 203 18.41 -10.40 3.74
C ILE A 203 17.35 -9.45 3.19
N ALA A 204 17.61 -8.77 2.07
CA ALA A 204 16.65 -7.88 1.43
C ALA A 204 15.39 -8.63 0.97
N ALA A 205 15.53 -9.81 0.36
CA ALA A 205 14.40 -10.65 -0.05
C ALA A 205 13.55 -11.08 1.15
N TRP A 206 14.18 -11.51 2.25
CA TRP A 206 13.49 -11.88 3.48
C TRP A 206 12.78 -10.68 4.11
N ARG A 207 13.43 -9.51 4.18
CA ARG A 207 12.84 -8.26 4.68
C ARG A 207 11.58 -7.91 3.89
N ARG A 208 11.65 -7.97 2.55
CA ARG A 208 10.48 -7.73 1.69
C ARG A 208 9.34 -8.70 1.96
N GLU A 209 9.63 -9.99 2.03
CA GLU A 209 8.63 -11.03 2.34
C GLU A 209 7.96 -10.78 3.70
N GLN A 210 8.73 -10.44 4.73
CA GLN A 210 8.17 -10.15 6.05
C GLN A 210 7.35 -8.87 6.09
N ALA A 211 7.77 -7.82 5.37
CA ALA A 211 7.00 -6.58 5.23
C ALA A 211 5.63 -6.85 4.57
N GLU A 212 5.62 -7.60 3.46
CA GLU A 212 4.39 -7.99 2.76
C GLU A 212 3.47 -8.82 3.65
N ARG A 213 4.02 -9.85 4.32
CA ARG A 213 3.26 -10.70 5.25
C ARG A 213 2.66 -9.88 6.40
N ARG A 214 3.46 -9.04 7.05
CA ARG A 214 3.01 -8.22 8.19
C ARG A 214 1.93 -7.22 7.78
N THR A 215 2.06 -6.63 6.58
CA THR A 215 1.05 -5.74 6.02
C THR A 215 -0.24 -6.49 5.78
N ALA A 216 -0.20 -7.67 5.15
CA ALA A 216 -1.39 -8.50 4.93
C ALA A 216 -2.08 -8.89 6.25
N GLU A 217 -1.30 -9.21 7.30
CA GLU A 217 -1.84 -9.61 8.60
C GLU A 217 -2.44 -8.44 9.40
N ARG A 218 -1.84 -7.25 9.36
CA ARG A 218 -2.16 -6.13 10.28
C ARG A 218 -2.86 -4.94 9.64
N ARG A 219 -2.54 -4.66 8.38
CA ARG A 219 -3.05 -3.52 7.61
C ARG A 219 -3.40 -3.97 6.19
N PRO A 220 -4.33 -4.93 6.03
CA PRO A 220 -4.73 -5.42 4.71
C PRO A 220 -5.30 -4.30 3.82
N ASP A 221 -5.76 -3.20 4.41
CA ASP A 221 -6.20 -1.97 3.74
C ASP A 221 -5.08 -1.25 2.97
N LEU A 222 -3.81 -1.40 3.37
CA LEU A 222 -2.66 -0.81 2.67
C LEU A 222 -2.23 -1.61 1.43
N LEU A 223 -2.64 -2.87 1.33
CA LEU A 223 -2.42 -3.65 0.13
C LEU A 223 -3.48 -3.29 -0.91
N PRO A 224 -3.18 -3.35 -2.21
CA PRO A 224 -4.23 -3.51 -3.21
C PRO A 224 -5.12 -4.66 -2.72
N ARG A 225 -6.46 -4.53 -2.70
CA ARG A 225 -7.35 -5.53 -2.07
C ARG A 225 -7.10 -6.97 -2.53
N THR A 226 -6.50 -7.11 -3.71
CA THR A 226 -6.04 -8.35 -4.33
C THR A 226 -4.79 -8.97 -3.69
N GLY A 227 -3.95 -8.19 -3.04
CA GLY A 227 -2.75 -8.59 -2.32
C GLY A 227 -3.00 -9.25 -0.95
N ALA A 228 -4.24 -9.33 -0.47
CA ALA A 228 -4.61 -10.04 0.76
C ALA A 228 -5.03 -11.51 0.52
N VAL A 229 -5.03 -11.99 -0.73
CA VAL A 229 -5.50 -13.32 -1.11
C VAL A 229 -4.53 -14.42 -0.66
N ALA A 230 -5.00 -15.38 0.14
CA ALA A 230 -4.21 -16.49 0.67
C ALA A 230 -4.29 -17.78 -0.18
N GLY A 231 -5.34 -17.96 -1.00
CA GLY A 231 -5.50 -19.11 -1.90
C GLY A 231 -6.80 -19.07 -2.72
N LEU A 232 -7.07 -20.09 -3.55
CA LEU A 232 -8.29 -20.16 -4.36
C LEU A 232 -9.59 -20.27 -3.55
N ALA A 233 -9.52 -20.77 -2.31
CA ALA A 233 -10.70 -20.95 -1.46
C ALA A 233 -11.37 -19.62 -1.08
N ASP A 234 -10.61 -18.52 -1.11
CA ASP A 234 -11.09 -17.17 -0.76
C ASP A 234 -11.55 -16.39 -2.00
N LEU A 235 -11.66 -17.04 -3.16
CA LEU A 235 -11.88 -16.39 -4.45
C LEU A 235 -13.14 -16.89 -5.15
N ASP A 236 -13.73 -16.04 -6.00
CA ASP A 236 -14.81 -16.45 -6.91
C ASP A 236 -14.18 -17.21 -8.09
N VAL A 237 -14.29 -18.54 -8.05
CA VAL A 237 -13.83 -19.44 -9.11
C VAL A 237 -15.04 -19.94 -9.89
N ARG A 238 -15.14 -19.56 -11.17
CA ARG A 238 -16.30 -19.91 -12.00
C ARG A 238 -15.93 -20.14 -13.46
N PRO A 239 -16.78 -20.83 -14.24
CA PRO A 239 -16.64 -20.87 -15.69
C PRO A 239 -16.70 -19.45 -16.29
N ALA A 240 -15.89 -19.23 -17.31
CA ALA A 240 -15.91 -17.99 -18.07
C ALA A 240 -17.21 -17.86 -18.87
N VAL A 241 -17.72 -16.63 -18.95
CA VAL A 241 -18.85 -16.25 -19.80
C VAL A 241 -18.38 -15.30 -20.91
N PRO A 242 -19.15 -15.11 -21.99
CA PRO A 242 -18.75 -14.21 -23.08
C PRO A 242 -18.37 -12.78 -22.65
N ALA A 243 -18.98 -12.28 -21.56
CA ALA A 243 -18.67 -10.97 -20.99
C ALA A 243 -17.25 -10.90 -20.38
N ASP A 244 -16.65 -12.02 -19.98
CA ASP A 244 -15.30 -12.07 -19.41
C ASP A 244 -14.20 -11.89 -20.48
N ALA A 245 -14.53 -11.99 -21.78
CA ALA A 245 -13.55 -12.03 -22.88
C ALA A 245 -12.61 -10.81 -22.91
N GLY A 246 -13.12 -9.61 -22.62
CA GLY A 246 -12.31 -8.37 -22.61
C GLY A 246 -11.27 -8.35 -21.48
N GLU A 247 -11.66 -8.80 -20.29
CA GLU A 247 -10.76 -8.91 -19.15
C GLU A 247 -9.76 -10.05 -19.33
N ILE A 248 -10.18 -11.21 -19.86
CA ILE A 248 -9.29 -12.33 -20.20
C ILE A 248 -8.24 -11.89 -21.22
N TYR A 249 -8.65 -11.14 -22.25
CA TYR A 249 -7.75 -10.59 -23.25
C TYR A 249 -6.69 -9.66 -22.64
N THR A 250 -7.10 -8.82 -21.70
CA THR A 250 -6.20 -7.91 -20.98
C THR A 250 -5.22 -8.68 -20.10
N LEU A 251 -5.73 -9.62 -19.29
CA LEU A 251 -4.93 -10.46 -18.41
C LEU A 251 -3.91 -11.29 -19.20
N GLN A 252 -4.33 -11.87 -20.34
CA GLN A 252 -3.46 -12.60 -21.24
C GLN A 252 -2.27 -11.74 -21.68
N ARG A 253 -2.50 -10.53 -22.17
CA ARG A 253 -1.40 -9.66 -22.60
C ARG A 253 -0.44 -9.31 -21.46
N ALA A 254 -0.97 -9.05 -20.27
CA ALA A 254 -0.16 -8.76 -19.09
C ALA A 254 0.74 -9.95 -18.70
N CYS A 255 0.21 -11.18 -18.72
CA CYS A 255 0.99 -12.38 -18.38
C CYS A 255 2.10 -12.69 -19.39
N TRP A 256 1.83 -12.58 -20.70
CA TRP A 256 2.80 -13.00 -21.72
C TRP A 256 3.84 -11.94 -22.10
N LEU A 257 3.73 -10.70 -21.62
CA LEU A 257 4.79 -9.70 -21.77
C LEU A 257 6.11 -10.19 -21.13
N GLN A 258 6.03 -10.78 -19.93
CA GLN A 258 7.19 -11.35 -19.24
C GLN A 258 7.76 -12.55 -20.00
N GLU A 259 6.90 -13.40 -20.56
CA GLU A 259 7.30 -14.57 -21.34
C GLU A 259 8.02 -14.17 -22.64
N MET A 260 7.63 -13.07 -23.27
CA MET A 260 8.34 -12.50 -24.44
C MET A 260 9.75 -12.05 -24.08
N VAL A 261 9.92 -11.42 -22.90
CA VAL A 261 11.25 -11.03 -22.40
C VAL A 261 12.12 -12.26 -22.12
N ALA A 262 11.53 -13.31 -21.53
CA ALA A 262 12.24 -14.56 -21.24
C ALA A 262 12.56 -15.41 -22.49
N ASN A 263 11.81 -15.23 -23.58
CA ASN A 263 11.93 -16.00 -24.82
C ASN A 263 12.02 -15.06 -26.03
N PRO A 264 13.11 -14.27 -26.17
CA PRO A 264 13.24 -13.30 -27.25
C PRO A 264 13.20 -13.98 -28.62
N GLY A 265 12.43 -13.43 -29.56
CA GLY A 265 12.26 -13.96 -30.91
C GLY A 265 11.30 -15.15 -31.03
N VAL A 266 10.70 -15.61 -29.93
CA VAL A 266 9.65 -16.63 -29.97
C VAL A 266 8.31 -15.97 -30.28
N GLU A 267 7.61 -16.53 -31.27
CA GLU A 267 6.24 -16.16 -31.58
C GLU A 267 5.30 -16.64 -30.49
N ILE A 268 4.66 -15.70 -29.79
CA ILE A 268 3.74 -16.00 -28.69
C ILE A 268 2.32 -15.68 -29.15
N PRO A 269 1.49 -16.68 -29.48
CA PRO A 269 0.13 -16.47 -29.98
C PRO A 269 -0.73 -15.60 -29.06
N ALA A 270 -0.54 -15.71 -27.73
CA ALA A 270 -1.25 -14.92 -26.74
C ALA A 270 -1.11 -13.39 -26.93
N LEU A 271 0.00 -12.94 -27.51
CA LEU A 271 0.24 -11.51 -27.75
C LEU A 271 -0.33 -11.03 -29.10
N ARG A 272 -0.66 -11.96 -30.00
CA ARG A 272 -1.15 -11.67 -31.36
C ARG A 272 -2.64 -11.95 -31.57
N GLU A 273 -3.23 -12.83 -30.75
CA GLU A 273 -4.67 -13.06 -30.73
C GLU A 273 -5.42 -11.72 -30.57
N SER A 274 -6.53 -11.58 -31.29
CA SER A 274 -7.48 -10.48 -31.15
C SER A 274 -8.50 -10.77 -30.05
N LEU A 275 -9.31 -9.78 -29.67
CA LEU A 275 -10.44 -10.01 -28.76
C LEU A 275 -11.43 -11.04 -29.33
N ASP A 276 -11.64 -11.05 -30.64
CA ASP A 276 -12.55 -12.01 -31.28
C ASP A 276 -11.99 -13.43 -31.27
N ASP A 277 -10.66 -13.60 -31.32
CA ASP A 277 -10.01 -14.90 -31.09
C ASP A 277 -10.27 -15.40 -29.67
N VAL A 278 -10.16 -14.52 -28.67
CA VAL A 278 -10.48 -14.88 -27.27
C VAL A 278 -11.94 -15.28 -27.13
N ARG A 279 -12.87 -14.52 -27.74
CA ARG A 279 -14.31 -14.84 -27.73
C ARG A 279 -14.61 -16.21 -28.34
N ARG A 280 -14.01 -16.53 -29.49
CA ARG A 280 -14.13 -17.87 -30.10
C ARG A 280 -13.58 -18.94 -29.18
N GLY A 281 -12.41 -18.69 -28.57
CA GLY A 281 -11.77 -19.60 -27.65
C GLY A 281 -12.62 -19.97 -26.43
N LEU A 282 -13.54 -19.11 -25.98
CA LEU A 282 -14.48 -19.45 -24.90
C LEU A 282 -15.49 -20.54 -25.27
N GLY A 283 -15.75 -20.77 -26.56
CA GLY A 283 -16.59 -21.86 -27.04
C GLY A 283 -15.83 -23.18 -27.23
N ASP A 284 -14.55 -23.09 -27.57
CA ASP A 284 -13.71 -24.27 -27.90
C ASP A 284 -13.01 -24.87 -26.67
N TRP A 285 -12.95 -24.12 -25.57
CA TRP A 285 -12.23 -24.49 -24.37
C TRP A 285 -13.13 -24.42 -23.14
N THR A 286 -12.91 -25.33 -22.20
CA THR A 286 -13.39 -25.14 -20.83
C THR A 286 -12.47 -24.11 -20.17
N VAL A 287 -12.96 -22.89 -19.98
CA VAL A 287 -12.20 -21.79 -19.38
C VAL A 287 -12.74 -21.49 -17.99
N MET A 288 -11.87 -21.50 -17.00
CA MET A 288 -12.15 -21.04 -15.64
C MET A 288 -11.55 -19.66 -15.44
N VAL A 289 -12.31 -18.78 -14.80
CA VAL A 289 -11.86 -17.47 -14.33
C VAL A 289 -11.85 -17.44 -12.81
N VAL A 290 -10.92 -16.67 -12.27
CA VAL A 290 -10.78 -16.44 -10.84
C VAL A 290 -10.86 -14.95 -10.58
N ARG A 291 -11.81 -14.55 -9.75
CA ARG A 291 -12.09 -13.17 -9.41
C ARG A 291 -11.92 -12.92 -7.92
N GLU A 292 -11.47 -11.72 -7.58
CA GLU A 292 -11.50 -11.24 -6.21
C GLU A 292 -12.96 -10.89 -5.86
N PRO A 293 -13.57 -11.49 -4.82
CA PRO A 293 -15.02 -11.43 -4.62
C PRO A 293 -15.60 -10.03 -4.38
N VAL A 294 -14.83 -9.09 -3.81
CA VAL A 294 -15.35 -7.77 -3.43
C VAL A 294 -15.29 -6.78 -4.59
N SER A 295 -14.15 -6.67 -5.28
CA SER A 295 -13.97 -5.78 -6.43
C SER A 295 -14.45 -6.37 -7.74
N GLY A 296 -14.61 -7.69 -7.80
CA GLY A 296 -14.89 -8.43 -9.01
C GLY A 296 -13.72 -8.51 -9.99
N ARG A 297 -12.52 -7.99 -9.64
CA ARG A 297 -11.35 -7.98 -10.53
C ARG A 297 -10.98 -9.40 -10.98
N LEU A 298 -10.77 -9.59 -12.29
CA LEU A 298 -10.18 -10.83 -12.82
C LEU A 298 -8.69 -10.92 -12.48
N ILE A 299 -8.30 -11.97 -11.76
CA ILE A 299 -6.95 -12.13 -11.19
C ILE A 299 -6.25 -13.39 -11.65
N GLY A 300 -7.02 -14.34 -12.18
CA GLY A 300 -6.48 -15.54 -12.81
C GLY A 300 -7.45 -16.13 -13.81
N ALA A 301 -6.91 -16.93 -14.71
CA ALA A 301 -7.69 -17.73 -15.64
C ALA A 301 -6.89 -18.96 -16.06
N VAL A 302 -7.59 -20.03 -16.45
CA VAL A 302 -6.97 -21.26 -16.96
C VAL A 302 -7.92 -21.95 -17.91
N ARG A 303 -7.41 -22.67 -18.91
CA ARG A 303 -8.24 -23.40 -19.86
C ARG A 303 -7.81 -24.84 -20.08
N GLY A 304 -8.78 -25.70 -20.35
CA GLY A 304 -8.57 -27.10 -20.72
C GLY A 304 -9.50 -27.56 -21.83
N ARG A 305 -9.05 -28.50 -22.66
CA ARG A 305 -9.91 -29.21 -23.64
C ARG A 305 -9.36 -30.60 -23.93
N VAL A 306 -10.17 -31.46 -24.52
CA VAL A 306 -9.68 -32.70 -25.12
C VAL A 306 -9.11 -32.38 -26.49
N ASP A 307 -7.85 -32.77 -26.75
CA ASP A 307 -7.21 -32.57 -28.04
C ASP A 307 -7.54 -33.70 -29.05
N SER A 308 -7.00 -33.61 -30.26
CA SER A 308 -7.19 -34.62 -31.31
C SER A 308 -6.62 -36.00 -30.98
N HIS A 309 -5.79 -36.11 -29.94
CA HIS A 309 -5.20 -37.35 -29.47
C HIS A 309 -5.94 -37.95 -28.26
N GLY A 310 -7.04 -37.32 -27.82
CA GLY A 310 -7.78 -37.73 -26.63
C GLY A 310 -7.06 -37.39 -25.31
N GLU A 311 -6.08 -36.49 -25.35
CA GLU A 311 -5.35 -36.01 -24.18
C GLU A 311 -5.98 -34.70 -23.66
N TRP A 312 -5.85 -34.42 -22.36
CA TRP A 312 -6.34 -33.18 -21.77
C TRP A 312 -5.30 -32.08 -21.94
N ASP A 313 -5.50 -31.26 -22.96
CA ASP A 313 -4.69 -30.10 -23.30
C ASP A 313 -4.98 -28.97 -22.33
N ILE A 314 -4.00 -28.63 -21.49
CA ILE A 314 -4.03 -27.55 -20.51
C ILE A 314 -3.29 -26.35 -21.10
N GLY A 315 -3.98 -25.22 -21.15
CA GLY A 315 -3.44 -23.99 -21.67
C GLY A 315 -3.72 -22.79 -20.78
N ARG A 316 -3.03 -21.69 -21.11
CA ARG A 316 -3.27 -20.34 -20.58
C ARG A 316 -3.45 -20.28 -19.06
N ILE A 317 -2.52 -20.88 -18.29
CA ILE A 317 -2.47 -20.67 -16.85
C ILE A 317 -1.99 -19.24 -16.60
N MET A 318 -2.94 -18.36 -16.27
CA MET A 318 -2.74 -16.93 -16.11
C MET A 318 -2.91 -16.53 -14.65
N VAL A 319 -1.92 -15.83 -14.13
CA VAL A 319 -1.99 -15.14 -12.84
C VAL A 319 -1.60 -13.70 -13.10
N ALA A 320 -2.43 -12.75 -12.62
CA ALA A 320 -2.14 -11.33 -12.72
C ALA A 320 -0.72 -11.03 -12.21
N PRO A 321 0.10 -10.23 -12.92
CA PRO A 321 1.52 -10.07 -12.59
C PRO A 321 1.81 -9.65 -11.14
N ASP A 322 0.95 -8.81 -10.56
CA ASP A 322 1.02 -8.35 -9.17
C ASP A 322 0.70 -9.42 -8.11
N LEU A 323 0.19 -10.59 -8.53
CA LEU A 323 -0.17 -11.72 -7.67
C LEU A 323 0.64 -12.99 -7.94
N GLN A 324 1.68 -12.91 -8.77
CA GLN A 324 2.58 -14.03 -9.02
C GLN A 324 3.37 -14.42 -7.76
N ARG A 325 3.91 -15.64 -7.77
CA ARG A 325 4.70 -16.24 -6.66
C ARG A 325 3.94 -16.43 -5.34
N ARG A 326 2.61 -16.30 -5.35
CA ARG A 326 1.72 -16.56 -4.20
C ARG A 326 1.03 -17.93 -4.23
N GLY A 327 1.50 -18.85 -5.07
CA GLY A 327 0.92 -20.20 -5.21
C GLY A 327 -0.30 -20.32 -6.12
N LEU A 328 -0.90 -19.21 -6.58
CA LEU A 328 -2.08 -19.22 -7.46
C LEU A 328 -1.90 -20.00 -8.76
N GLY A 329 -0.72 -19.95 -9.40
CA GLY A 329 -0.46 -20.69 -10.64
C GLY A 329 -0.52 -22.20 -10.45
N ARG A 330 -0.05 -22.70 -9.30
CA ARG A 330 -0.17 -24.11 -8.92
C ARG A 330 -1.63 -24.47 -8.64
N ALA A 331 -2.35 -23.62 -7.93
CA ALA A 331 -3.76 -23.86 -7.61
C ALA A 331 -4.64 -23.87 -8.89
N LEU A 332 -4.37 -23.00 -9.86
CA LEU A 332 -5.02 -23.01 -11.18
C LEU A 332 -4.71 -24.28 -11.98
N LEU A 333 -3.47 -24.78 -11.90
CA LEU A 333 -3.10 -26.06 -12.52
C LEU A 333 -3.88 -27.22 -11.89
N GLU A 334 -3.96 -27.28 -10.56
CA GLU A 334 -4.73 -28.31 -9.85
C GLU A 334 -6.24 -28.21 -10.18
N LEU A 335 -6.78 -27.00 -10.27
CA LEU A 335 -8.16 -26.75 -10.69
C LEU A 335 -8.46 -27.33 -12.08
N VAL A 336 -7.64 -26.99 -13.09
CA VAL A 336 -7.89 -27.45 -14.47
C VAL A 336 -7.61 -28.93 -14.67
N GLU A 337 -6.68 -29.53 -13.92
CA GLU A 337 -6.48 -30.98 -13.90
C GLU A 337 -7.74 -31.72 -13.40
N GLY A 338 -8.43 -31.15 -12.42
CA GLY A 338 -9.68 -31.67 -11.86
C GLY A 338 -10.86 -31.66 -12.82
N LEU A 339 -10.81 -30.82 -13.87
CA LEU A 339 -11.87 -30.71 -14.89
C LEU A 339 -11.76 -31.74 -16.01
N ALA A 340 -10.65 -32.50 -16.07
CA ALA A 340 -10.47 -33.46 -17.16
C ALA A 340 -11.51 -34.59 -17.13
N PRO A 341 -12.12 -34.91 -18.30
CA PRO A 341 -13.07 -36.00 -18.45
C PRO A 341 -12.56 -37.36 -17.91
N ARG A 342 -13.49 -38.29 -17.65
CA ARG A 342 -13.17 -39.57 -16.99
C ARG A 342 -12.36 -40.54 -17.85
N ASP A 343 -12.53 -40.44 -19.16
CA ASP A 343 -11.91 -41.27 -20.19
C ASP A 343 -10.49 -40.81 -20.54
N VAL A 344 -10.12 -39.56 -20.24
CA VAL A 344 -8.77 -39.06 -20.47
C VAL A 344 -7.76 -39.68 -19.50
N ARG A 345 -6.59 -40.05 -20.02
CA ARG A 345 -5.50 -40.70 -19.26
C ARG A 345 -4.22 -39.88 -19.14
N THR A 346 -4.13 -38.77 -19.87
CA THR A 346 -2.92 -37.94 -19.94
C THR A 346 -3.29 -36.48 -19.93
N TYR A 347 -2.64 -35.69 -19.07
CA TYR A 347 -2.56 -34.25 -19.18
C TYR A 347 -1.41 -33.87 -20.10
N VAL A 348 -1.63 -32.92 -21.00
CA VAL A 348 -0.60 -32.34 -21.88
C VAL A 348 -0.62 -30.82 -21.76
N LEU A 349 0.55 -30.19 -21.75
CA LEU A 349 0.69 -28.74 -21.83
C LEU A 349 2.00 -28.39 -22.53
N PHE A 350 2.14 -27.13 -22.94
CA PHE A 350 3.41 -26.60 -23.42
C PHE A 350 3.77 -25.27 -22.74
N THR A 351 5.06 -24.97 -22.70
CA THR A 351 5.59 -23.69 -22.19
C THR A 351 6.86 -23.32 -22.95
N GLY A 352 7.29 -22.05 -22.86
CA GLY A 352 8.53 -21.60 -23.50
C GLY A 352 9.74 -22.36 -22.96
N ALA A 353 10.71 -22.67 -23.81
CA ALA A 353 11.92 -23.37 -23.39
C ALA A 353 12.74 -22.56 -22.37
N GLY A 354 12.67 -21.22 -22.43
CA GLY A 354 13.31 -20.30 -21.49
C GLY A 354 12.53 -20.03 -20.20
N SER A 355 11.29 -20.53 -20.08
CA SER A 355 10.39 -20.24 -18.95
C SER A 355 10.73 -21.11 -17.72
N THR A 356 11.89 -20.86 -17.11
CA THR A 356 12.48 -21.73 -16.06
C THR A 356 11.56 -21.93 -14.85
N ASP A 357 10.81 -20.91 -14.45
CA ASP A 357 9.90 -20.98 -13.31
C ASP A 357 8.68 -21.85 -13.60
N ASN A 358 8.09 -21.70 -14.79
CA ASN A 358 7.00 -22.56 -15.26
C ASN A 358 7.45 -24.02 -15.32
N LEU A 359 8.63 -24.28 -15.92
CA LEU A 359 9.22 -25.62 -15.98
C LEU A 359 9.43 -26.23 -14.60
N ARG A 360 9.89 -25.44 -13.62
CA ARG A 360 10.07 -25.89 -12.24
C ARG A 360 8.71 -26.22 -11.59
N MET A 361 7.70 -25.38 -11.79
CA MET A 361 6.34 -25.60 -11.29
C MET A 361 5.73 -26.89 -11.86
N TYR A 362 5.75 -27.07 -13.18
CA TYR A 362 5.17 -28.26 -13.81
C TYR A 362 5.90 -29.56 -13.41
N LYS A 363 7.24 -29.54 -13.34
CA LYS A 363 8.01 -30.71 -12.89
C LYS A 363 7.65 -31.11 -11.45
N LYS A 364 7.49 -30.13 -10.54
CA LYS A 364 7.01 -30.36 -9.17
C LYS A 364 5.59 -30.92 -9.13
N ALA A 365 4.73 -30.50 -10.06
CA ALA A 365 3.36 -31.03 -10.19
C ALA A 365 3.27 -32.41 -10.86
N GLY A 366 4.40 -33.02 -11.24
CA GLY A 366 4.47 -34.37 -11.79
C GLY A 366 4.57 -34.46 -13.31
N PHE A 367 4.59 -33.33 -14.03
CA PHE A 367 4.78 -33.32 -15.47
C PHE A 367 6.21 -33.69 -15.86
N ARG A 368 6.36 -34.29 -17.04
CA ARG A 368 7.64 -34.73 -17.62
C ARG A 368 7.76 -34.22 -19.06
N LEU A 369 8.96 -33.76 -19.42
CA LEU A 369 9.27 -33.31 -20.78
C LEU A 369 9.12 -34.46 -21.79
N ARG A 370 8.57 -34.14 -22.96
CA ARG A 370 8.35 -35.09 -24.05
C ARG A 370 9.00 -34.56 -25.32
N SER A 371 10.22 -35.02 -25.59
CA SER A 371 10.97 -34.69 -26.80
C SER A 371 10.43 -35.39 -28.05
N ASP A 372 9.59 -36.40 -27.87
CA ASP A 372 8.91 -37.14 -28.94
C ASP A 372 7.64 -36.45 -29.46
N ARG A 373 7.24 -35.32 -28.86
CA ARG A 373 6.03 -34.58 -29.23
C ARG A 373 6.40 -33.27 -29.93
N THR A 374 5.67 -32.95 -31.00
CA THR A 374 5.84 -31.69 -31.73
C THR A 374 5.38 -30.51 -30.87
N ALA A 375 6.26 -29.53 -30.66
CA ALA A 375 5.96 -28.29 -29.95
C ALA A 375 5.98 -27.10 -30.91
N PRO A 376 5.26 -26.00 -30.62
CA PRO A 376 5.50 -24.71 -31.28
C PRO A 376 6.98 -24.31 -31.20
N ALA A 377 7.47 -23.57 -32.19
CA ALA A 377 8.86 -23.11 -32.21
C ALA A 377 9.21 -22.35 -30.92
N GLY A 378 10.30 -22.73 -30.26
CA GLY A 378 10.74 -22.13 -28.99
C GLY A 378 10.00 -22.64 -27.74
N ALA A 379 9.03 -23.56 -27.87
CA ALA A 379 8.33 -24.19 -26.77
C ALA A 379 8.75 -25.65 -26.55
N VAL A 380 8.40 -26.18 -25.38
CA VAL A 380 8.56 -27.60 -25.03
C VAL A 380 7.23 -28.16 -24.53
N VAL A 381 6.96 -29.43 -24.86
CA VAL A 381 5.77 -30.16 -24.41
C VAL A 381 6.08 -30.95 -23.15
N LEU A 382 5.15 -30.92 -22.19
CA LEU A 382 5.18 -31.76 -21.00
C LEU A 382 3.89 -32.55 -20.86
N THR A 383 4.01 -33.79 -20.38
CA THR A 383 2.86 -34.67 -20.11
C THR A 383 2.88 -35.20 -18.68
N LYS A 384 1.70 -35.48 -18.13
CA LYS A 384 1.50 -36.16 -16.84
C LYS A 384 0.44 -37.25 -17.01
N ARG A 385 0.74 -38.50 -16.66
CA ARG A 385 -0.25 -39.57 -16.66
C ARG A 385 -1.20 -39.40 -15.48
N ILE A 386 -2.48 -39.66 -15.71
CA ILE A 386 -3.52 -39.61 -14.70
C ILE A 386 -3.57 -40.99 -14.03
N SER A 387 -3.10 -41.07 -12.77
CA SER A 387 -3.37 -42.21 -11.90
C SER A 387 -4.74 -42.01 -11.28
N ARG A 388 -5.76 -42.73 -11.78
CA ARG A 388 -7.10 -42.77 -11.19
C ARG A 388 -7.41 -44.20 -10.78
#